data_AF-A0A3S4TRR2-F1
#
_entry.id   AF-A0A3S4TRR2-F1
#
_cell.length_a   1.000
_cell.length_b   1.000
_cell.length_c   1.000
_cell.angle_alpha   90.00
_cell.angle_beta   90.00
_cell.angle_gamma   90.00
#
_symmetry.space_group_name_H-M   'P 1'
#
loop_
_entity.id
_entity.type
_entity.pdbx_description
1 polymer ?
#
loop_
_entity_poly.entity_id
_entity_poly.type
_entity_poly.pdbx_seq_one_letter_code
_entity_poly.pdbx_strand_id
1 'polypeptide(L)'
;RGRPRPGGGVSQIKVDMADWRFVMPDLHPGYIDWERFKANQERLAANAQAYGMQRRAGPVREGSALLQGRVLCGLCGGRMGVHYSQEHGQPVPTYICQETATRRGGKVCQSVPGKVVDPAVGALLVELMTPMTLEVTLAVQRELEARAAEMDTLRRQHIERTRHDAELARRRYMKVDPDNRLVADTLEAEWN
;
A
#
# COMPACT_ATOMS: atom_id res chain seq x y z
N ARG A 1 -17.67 13.16 -8.51
CA ARG A 1 -18.21 14.41 -9.13
C ARG A 1 -19.30 14.07 -10.14
N GLY A 2 -20.48 14.69 -10.04
CA GLY A 2 -21.58 14.54 -10.99
C GLY A 2 -21.44 15.51 -12.17
N ARG A 3 -21.38 15.05 -13.42
CA ARG A 3 -21.50 15.93 -14.60
C ARG A 3 -22.87 15.68 -15.24
N PRO A 4 -23.72 16.70 -15.42
CA PRO A 4 -25.00 16.52 -16.11
C PRO A 4 -24.72 16.13 -17.57
N ARG A 5 -25.38 15.08 -18.03
CA ARG A 5 -25.36 14.67 -19.43
C ARG A 5 -26.41 15.48 -20.21
N PRO A 6 -26.20 15.69 -21.52
CA PRO A 6 -27.14 16.43 -22.37
C PRO A 6 -28.59 15.89 -22.36
N GLY A 7 -28.79 14.61 -21.99
CA GLY A 7 -30.11 13.97 -21.89
C GLY A 7 -30.72 13.88 -20.48
N GLY A 8 -30.29 14.70 -19.52
CA GLY A 8 -30.93 14.79 -18.19
C GLY A 8 -30.45 13.79 -17.13
N GLY A 9 -29.42 12.98 -17.41
CA GLY A 9 -28.81 12.07 -16.44
C GLY A 9 -27.59 12.67 -15.71
N VAL A 10 -27.33 12.25 -14.48
CA VAL A 10 -26.12 12.64 -13.72
C VAL A 10 -25.04 11.57 -13.89
N SER A 11 -23.89 11.94 -14.46
CA SER A 11 -22.73 11.04 -14.56
C SER A 11 -21.87 11.16 -13.32
N GLN A 12 -21.77 10.12 -12.49
CA GLN A 12 -20.84 10.10 -11.36
C GLN A 12 -19.45 9.66 -11.83
N ILE A 13 -18.45 10.49 -11.52
CA ILE A 13 -17.03 10.21 -11.77
C ILE A 13 -16.34 10.08 -10.41
N LYS A 14 -15.59 8.99 -10.21
CA LYS A 14 -14.72 8.82 -9.04
C LYS A 14 -13.57 9.83 -9.14
N VAL A 15 -13.33 10.57 -8.07
CA VAL A 15 -12.26 11.57 -7.99
C VAL A 15 -11.29 11.17 -6.88
N ASP A 16 -10.04 11.59 -7.03
CA ASP A 16 -9.01 11.33 -6.03
C ASP A 16 -9.37 11.96 -4.69
N MET A 17 -8.85 11.36 -3.61
CA MET A 17 -9.19 11.75 -2.25
C MET A 17 -8.78 13.21 -1.94
N ALA A 18 -7.71 13.69 -2.58
CA ALA A 18 -7.28 15.10 -2.49
C ALA A 18 -8.31 16.09 -3.05
N ASP A 19 -9.21 15.64 -3.93
CA ASP A 19 -10.25 16.47 -4.55
C ASP A 19 -11.60 16.36 -3.84
N TRP A 20 -11.66 15.70 -2.67
CA TRP A 20 -12.90 15.55 -1.90
C TRP A 20 -13.23 16.86 -1.19
N ARG A 21 -14.43 17.40 -1.45
CA ARG A 21 -14.86 18.68 -0.87
C ARG A 21 -15.21 18.60 0.61
N PHE A 22 -15.72 17.45 1.05
CA PHE A 22 -16.12 17.22 2.44
C PHE A 22 -15.77 15.78 2.83
N VAL A 23 -15.14 15.63 4.00
CA VAL A 23 -14.80 14.34 4.59
C VAL A 23 -15.15 14.41 6.08
N MET A 24 -16.09 13.57 6.51
CA MET A 24 -16.50 13.44 7.91
C MET A 24 -16.29 12.00 8.34
N PRO A 25 -15.08 11.66 8.85
CA PRO A 25 -14.80 10.34 9.39
C PRO A 25 -15.78 9.97 10.51
N ASP A 26 -16.11 8.69 10.62
CA ASP A 26 -16.86 8.12 11.76
C ASP A 26 -18.26 8.70 12.01
N LEU A 27 -18.84 9.42 11.04
CA LEU A 27 -20.22 9.93 11.11
C LEU A 27 -21.25 8.78 11.21
N HIS A 28 -20.92 7.64 10.61
CA HIS A 28 -21.72 6.42 10.65
C HIS A 28 -20.82 5.21 10.93
N PRO A 29 -21.35 4.15 11.57
CA PRO A 29 -20.61 2.90 11.73
C PRO A 29 -20.20 2.33 10.37
N GLY A 30 -18.90 2.35 10.08
CA GLY A 30 -18.34 1.75 8.88
C GLY A 30 -18.05 0.26 9.06
N TYR A 31 -17.99 -0.49 7.95
CA TYR A 31 -17.47 -1.87 7.96
C TYR A 31 -15.99 -1.95 8.35
N ILE A 32 -15.26 -0.86 8.13
CA ILE A 32 -13.87 -0.65 8.51
C ILE A 32 -13.74 0.78 9.06
N ASP A 33 -12.82 0.98 10.00
CA ASP A 33 -12.49 2.30 10.51
C ASP A 33 -11.75 3.16 9.47
N TRP A 34 -11.71 4.47 9.74
CA TRP A 34 -11.10 5.44 8.83
C TRP A 34 -9.60 5.21 8.58
N GLU A 35 -8.86 4.77 9.59
CA GLU A 35 -7.43 4.49 9.45
C GLU A 35 -7.18 3.29 8.55
N ARG A 36 -7.94 2.20 8.75
CA ARG A 36 -7.92 0.99 7.92
C ARG A 36 -8.35 1.28 6.50
N PHE A 37 -9.31 2.18 6.29
CA PHE A 37 -9.66 2.65 4.95
C PHE A 37 -8.50 3.35 4.26
N LYS A 38 -7.84 4.32 4.92
CA LYS A 38 -6.68 5.03 4.36
C LYS A 38 -5.52 4.08 4.04
N ALA A 39 -5.17 3.20 4.97
CA ALA A 39 -4.13 2.18 4.76
C ALA A 39 -4.47 1.26 3.58
N ASN A 40 -5.74 0.89 3.41
CA ASN A 40 -6.18 0.14 2.24
C ASN A 40 -6.06 0.95 0.94
N GLN A 41 -6.38 2.24 0.93
CA GLN A 41 -6.18 3.09 -0.27
C GLN A 41 -4.71 3.18 -0.67
N GLU A 42 -3.81 3.36 0.30
CA GLU A 42 -2.35 3.37 0.05
C GLU A 42 -1.87 2.04 -0.52
N ARG A 43 -2.31 0.92 0.07
CA ARG A 43 -1.97 -0.42 -0.43
C ARG A 43 -2.54 -0.68 -1.82
N LEU A 44 -3.77 -0.24 -2.08
CA LEU A 44 -4.38 -0.33 -3.41
C LEU A 44 -3.63 0.54 -4.42
N ALA A 45 -3.19 1.74 -4.06
CA ALA A 45 -2.40 2.61 -4.94
C ALA A 45 -1.02 1.99 -5.24
N ALA A 46 -0.34 1.45 -4.24
CA ALA A 46 0.92 0.72 -4.42
C ALA A 46 0.75 -0.51 -5.33
N ASN A 47 -0.35 -1.25 -5.16
CA ASN A 47 -0.70 -2.38 -6.03
C ASN A 47 -1.13 -1.91 -7.44
N ALA A 48 -1.77 -0.76 -7.56
CA ALA A 48 -2.24 -0.18 -8.83
C ALA A 48 -1.09 0.33 -9.70
N GLN A 49 0.10 0.60 -9.13
CA GLN A 49 1.32 0.76 -9.91
C GLN A 49 1.64 -0.46 -10.81
N ALA A 50 0.93 -1.58 -10.64
CA ALA A 50 0.92 -2.70 -11.56
C ALA A 50 0.22 -2.44 -12.92
N TYR A 51 -0.49 -1.32 -13.10
CA TYR A 51 -1.17 -0.96 -14.36
C TYR A 51 -0.72 0.43 -14.86
N GLY A 52 0.33 0.45 -15.68
CA GLY A 52 0.88 1.66 -16.32
C GLY A 52 2.25 1.40 -16.96
N MET A 53 2.81 2.36 -17.69
CA MET A 53 4.20 2.26 -18.18
C MET A 53 5.24 2.39 -17.04
N GLN A 54 4.89 3.09 -15.96
CA GLN A 54 5.76 3.32 -14.80
C GLN A 54 5.58 2.28 -13.68
N ARG A 55 5.47 0.98 -14.01
CA ARG A 55 5.41 -0.04 -12.94
C ARG A 55 6.79 -0.15 -12.29
N ARG A 56 6.91 0.12 -10.99
CA ARG A 56 8.10 -0.25 -10.19
C ARG A 56 7.89 -1.58 -9.48
N ALA A 57 6.66 -1.85 -9.03
CA ALA A 57 6.23 -3.11 -8.42
C ALA A 57 4.76 -3.40 -8.77
N GLY A 58 4.32 -4.65 -8.54
CA GLY A 58 2.92 -5.05 -8.62
C GLY A 58 2.63 -6.15 -7.60
N PRO A 59 1.35 -6.44 -7.32
CA PRO A 59 1.00 -7.48 -6.34
C PRO A 59 1.53 -8.83 -6.80
N VAL A 60 1.90 -9.67 -5.85
CA VAL A 60 2.22 -11.08 -6.11
C VAL A 60 1.02 -11.72 -6.79
N ARG A 61 1.26 -12.39 -7.91
CA ARG A 61 0.24 -13.11 -8.67
C ARG A 61 0.52 -14.61 -8.57
N GLU A 62 -0.52 -15.40 -8.76
CA GLU A 62 -0.41 -16.86 -8.75
C GLU A 62 0.38 -17.38 -9.96
N GLY A 63 1.06 -18.51 -9.75
CA GLY A 63 1.71 -19.31 -10.79
C GLY A 63 3.21 -19.54 -10.56
N SER A 64 3.83 -20.31 -11.46
CA SER A 64 5.21 -20.82 -11.33
C SER A 64 6.30 -19.86 -11.85
N ALA A 65 5.94 -18.72 -12.44
CA ALA A 65 6.90 -17.78 -13.02
C ALA A 65 7.64 -16.95 -11.96
N LEU A 66 8.95 -17.14 -11.83
CA LEU A 66 9.79 -16.46 -10.84
C LEU A 66 9.84 -14.93 -11.05
N LEU A 67 9.87 -14.50 -12.32
CA LEU A 67 10.10 -13.11 -12.72
C LEU A 67 8.81 -12.42 -13.18
N GLN A 68 7.65 -12.95 -12.79
CA GLN A 68 6.37 -12.34 -13.14
C GLN A 68 6.32 -10.87 -12.74
N GLY A 69 6.06 -10.00 -13.72
CA GLY A 69 6.01 -8.55 -13.50
C GLY A 69 7.38 -7.88 -13.28
N ARG A 70 8.51 -8.58 -13.46
CA ARG A 70 9.87 -8.00 -13.41
C ARG A 70 10.55 -7.93 -14.77
N VAL A 71 10.22 -8.83 -15.70
CA VAL A 71 10.87 -8.91 -17.01
C VAL A 71 10.51 -7.73 -17.93
N LEU A 72 11.54 -7.16 -18.56
CA LEU A 72 11.44 -6.15 -19.62
C LEU A 72 11.85 -6.75 -20.97
N CYS A 73 11.22 -6.26 -22.03
CA CYS A 73 11.55 -6.62 -23.40
C CYS A 73 12.86 -5.95 -23.83
N GLY A 74 13.84 -6.73 -24.28
CA GLY A 74 15.12 -6.22 -24.77
C GLY A 74 15.00 -5.43 -26.09
N LEU A 75 13.90 -5.60 -26.83
CA LEU A 75 13.67 -4.91 -28.10
C LEU A 75 12.95 -3.58 -27.96
N CYS A 76 11.89 -3.51 -27.14
CA CYS A 76 11.07 -2.31 -27.02
C CYS A 76 11.06 -1.68 -25.63
N GLY A 77 11.75 -2.27 -24.65
CA GLY A 77 11.74 -1.82 -23.25
C GLY A 77 10.41 -2.04 -22.51
N GLY A 78 9.37 -2.51 -23.21
CA GLY A 78 8.05 -2.77 -22.64
C GLY A 78 8.08 -3.93 -21.63
N ARG A 79 7.17 -3.91 -20.66
CA ARG A 79 7.06 -4.99 -19.68
C ARG A 79 6.48 -6.25 -20.32
N MET A 80 7.05 -7.40 -19.99
CA MET A 80 6.58 -8.68 -20.49
C MET A 80 5.50 -9.26 -19.58
N GLY A 81 4.46 -9.83 -20.20
CA GLY A 81 3.46 -10.66 -19.52
C GLY A 81 3.95 -12.09 -19.35
N VAL A 82 3.18 -12.90 -18.63
CA VAL A 82 3.41 -14.35 -18.51
C VAL A 82 2.28 -15.07 -19.22
N HIS A 83 2.64 -16.02 -20.08
CA HIS A 83 1.74 -17.00 -20.66
C HIS A 83 2.11 -18.37 -20.12
N TYR A 84 1.12 -19.12 -19.65
CA TYR A 84 1.32 -20.48 -19.17
C TYR A 84 0.89 -21.46 -20.25
N SER A 85 1.80 -22.36 -20.62
CA SER A 85 1.52 -23.53 -21.46
C SER A 85 1.62 -24.79 -20.63
N GLN A 86 0.99 -25.87 -21.07
CA GLN A 86 1.15 -27.19 -20.44
C GLN A 86 2.26 -27.96 -21.14
N GLU A 87 3.27 -28.40 -20.39
CA GLU A 87 4.27 -29.37 -20.85
C GLU A 87 4.30 -30.53 -19.86
N HIS A 88 4.13 -31.78 -20.33
CA HIS A 88 4.11 -32.98 -19.47
C HIS A 88 3.15 -32.88 -18.26
N GLY A 89 2.00 -32.20 -18.43
CA GLY A 89 1.01 -32.00 -17.37
C GLY A 89 1.39 -30.95 -16.31
N GLN A 90 2.47 -30.19 -16.52
CA GLN A 90 2.91 -29.11 -15.64
C GLN A 90 2.79 -27.74 -16.33
N PRO A 91 2.35 -26.69 -15.62
CA PRO A 91 2.27 -25.34 -16.15
C PRO A 91 3.67 -24.74 -16.27
N VAL A 92 4.12 -24.51 -17.51
CA VAL A 92 5.40 -23.91 -17.83
C VAL A 92 5.20 -22.43 -18.22
N PRO A 93 5.89 -21.49 -17.55
CA PRO A 93 5.79 -20.09 -17.86
C PRO A 93 6.62 -19.70 -19.08
N THR A 94 6.06 -18.81 -19.89
CA THR A 94 6.75 -18.11 -20.99
C THR A 94 6.52 -16.62 -20.83
N TYR A 95 7.60 -15.83 -20.80
CA TYR A 95 7.52 -14.38 -20.80
C TYR A 95 7.28 -13.88 -22.21
N ILE A 96 6.23 -13.10 -22.43
CA ILE A 96 5.85 -12.61 -23.77
C ILE A 96 5.69 -11.08 -23.76
N CYS A 97 6.34 -10.41 -24.71
CA CYS A 97 6.16 -8.97 -24.93
C CYS A 97 5.00 -8.71 -25.89
N GLN A 98 3.84 -8.35 -25.34
CA GLN A 98 2.63 -8.05 -26.12
C GLN A 98 2.39 -6.56 -26.36
N GLU A 99 3.26 -5.66 -25.87
CA GLU A 99 3.05 -4.20 -25.91
C GLU A 99 2.67 -3.68 -27.31
N THR A 100 3.44 -4.06 -28.33
CA THR A 100 3.21 -3.66 -29.72
C THR A 100 1.95 -4.31 -30.30
N ALA A 101 1.66 -5.56 -29.94
CA ALA A 101 0.46 -6.26 -30.39
C ALA A 101 -0.81 -5.61 -29.81
N THR A 102 -0.82 -5.33 -28.50
CA THR A 102 -1.96 -4.75 -27.80
C THR A 102 -2.20 -3.28 -28.14
N ARG A 103 -1.15 -2.45 -28.22
CA ARG A 103 -1.31 -1.00 -28.41
C ARG A 103 -1.28 -0.54 -29.86
N ARG A 104 -0.62 -1.31 -30.75
CA ARG A 104 -0.33 -0.88 -32.13
C ARG A 104 -0.80 -1.88 -33.18
N GLY A 105 -1.48 -2.95 -32.78
CA GLY A 105 -1.96 -3.99 -33.69
C GLY A 105 -0.85 -4.76 -34.42
N GLY A 106 0.38 -4.73 -33.89
CA GLY A 106 1.54 -5.37 -34.51
C GLY A 106 1.77 -6.82 -34.07
N LYS A 107 2.94 -7.36 -34.43
CA LYS A 107 3.39 -8.69 -33.95
C LYS A 107 3.93 -8.60 -32.53
N VAL A 108 3.94 -9.75 -31.83
CA VAL A 108 4.66 -9.93 -30.57
C VAL A 108 6.14 -9.62 -30.78
N CYS A 109 6.76 -8.84 -29.90
CA CYS A 109 8.16 -8.45 -30.08
C CYS A 109 9.11 -9.62 -29.85
N GLN A 110 8.97 -10.27 -28.69
CA GLN A 110 9.78 -11.42 -28.31
C GLN A 110 9.05 -12.28 -27.28
N SER A 111 9.48 -13.54 -27.20
CA SER A 111 9.04 -14.53 -26.24
C SER A 111 10.27 -15.19 -25.64
N VAL A 112 10.28 -15.37 -24.32
CA VAL A 112 11.40 -15.92 -23.56
C VAL A 112 10.89 -17.04 -22.66
N PRO A 113 11.34 -18.29 -22.83
CA PRO A 113 10.91 -19.40 -21.98
C PRO A 113 11.34 -19.21 -20.53
N GLY A 114 10.38 -19.22 -19.60
CA GLY A 114 10.66 -19.10 -18.17
C GLY A 114 11.43 -20.30 -17.63
N LYS A 115 11.25 -21.49 -18.21
CA LYS A 115 12.02 -22.70 -17.89
C LYS A 115 13.54 -22.58 -18.08
N VAL A 116 14.00 -21.57 -18.83
CA VAL A 116 15.43 -21.30 -19.04
C VAL A 116 15.89 -20.15 -18.17
N VAL A 117 15.15 -19.04 -18.18
CA VAL A 117 15.56 -17.82 -17.47
C VAL A 117 15.35 -17.92 -15.96
N ASP A 118 14.26 -18.53 -15.49
CA ASP A 118 13.95 -18.60 -14.06
C ASP A 118 15.01 -19.40 -13.30
N PRO A 119 15.47 -20.59 -13.76
CA PRO A 119 16.54 -21.31 -13.09
C PRO A 119 17.87 -20.53 -13.06
N ALA A 120 18.22 -19.85 -14.16
CA ALA A 120 19.46 -19.07 -14.23
C ALA A 120 19.45 -17.90 -13.24
N VAL A 121 18.34 -17.17 -13.16
CA VAL A 121 18.19 -16.07 -12.18
C VAL A 121 18.07 -16.61 -10.76
N GLY A 122 17.39 -17.74 -10.57
CA GLY A 122 17.31 -18.42 -9.28
C GLY A 122 18.68 -18.85 -8.76
N ALA A 123 19.51 -19.43 -9.62
CA ALA A 123 20.88 -19.82 -9.27
C ALA A 123 21.73 -18.61 -8.87
N LEU A 124 21.69 -17.52 -9.65
CA LEU A 124 22.38 -16.28 -9.33
C LEU A 124 21.91 -15.69 -8.00
N LEU A 125 20.60 -15.72 -7.73
CA LEU A 125 20.05 -15.24 -6.47
C LEU A 125 20.61 -16.04 -5.29
N VAL A 126 20.65 -17.37 -5.40
CA VAL A 126 21.21 -18.26 -4.38
C VAL A 126 22.71 -18.01 -4.18
N GLU A 127 23.46 -17.83 -5.26
CA GLU A 127 24.90 -17.52 -5.20
C GLU A 127 25.17 -16.19 -4.47
N LEU A 128 24.35 -15.17 -4.72
CA LEU A 128 24.44 -13.87 -4.07
C LEU A 128 24.04 -13.92 -2.59
N MET A 129 23.25 -14.91 -2.17
CA MET A 129 22.84 -15.11 -0.78
C MET A 129 23.93 -15.80 0.05
N THR A 130 25.07 -15.13 0.17
CA THR A 130 26.17 -15.58 1.04
C THR A 130 25.79 -15.51 2.53
N PRO A 131 26.37 -16.36 3.39
CA PRO A 131 26.15 -16.30 4.84
C PRO A 131 26.40 -14.90 5.43
N MET A 132 27.42 -14.19 4.96
CA MET A 132 27.71 -12.82 5.39
C MET A 132 26.60 -11.84 5.00
N THR A 133 26.08 -11.93 3.76
CA THR A 133 24.92 -11.09 3.36
C THR A 133 23.67 -11.41 4.17
N LEU A 134 23.46 -12.68 4.52
CA LEU A 134 22.35 -13.11 5.37
C LEU A 134 22.46 -12.57 6.79
N GLU A 135 23.64 -12.69 7.42
CA GLU A 135 23.90 -12.19 8.77
C GLU A 135 23.69 -10.67 8.86
N VAL A 136 24.23 -9.91 7.90
CA VAL A 136 24.05 -8.45 7.84
C VAL A 136 22.57 -8.10 7.66
N THR A 137 21.87 -8.79 6.75
CA THR A 137 20.44 -8.53 6.51
C THR A 137 19.61 -8.84 7.76
N LEU A 138 19.90 -9.94 8.47
CA LEU A 138 19.24 -10.29 9.72
C LEU A 138 19.55 -9.31 10.85
N ALA A 139 20.79 -8.82 10.95
CA ALA A 139 21.16 -7.80 11.93
C ALA A 139 20.41 -6.48 11.69
N VAL A 140 20.31 -6.03 10.43
CA VAL A 140 19.53 -4.85 10.06
C VAL A 140 18.04 -5.05 10.36
N GLN A 141 17.49 -6.22 10.06
CA GLN A 141 16.09 -6.52 10.36
C GLN A 141 15.80 -6.43 11.87
N ARG A 142 16.67 -7.02 12.71
CA ARG A 142 16.53 -6.93 14.18
C ARG A 142 16.62 -5.50 14.69
N GLU A 143 17.52 -4.69 14.14
CA GLU A 143 17.66 -3.27 14.49
C GLU A 143 16.39 -2.48 14.14
N LEU A 144 15.80 -2.73 12.96
CA LEU A 144 14.54 -2.09 12.56
C LEU A 144 13.38 -2.50 13.46
N GLU A 145 13.29 -3.78 13.83
CA GLU A 145 12.29 -4.29 14.78
C GLU A 145 12.45 -3.68 16.16
N ALA A 146 13.68 -3.55 16.66
CA ALA A 146 13.98 -2.91 17.94
C ALA A 146 13.53 -1.44 17.94
N ARG A 147 13.89 -0.67 16.90
CA ARG A 147 13.46 0.73 16.77
C ARG A 147 11.94 0.88 16.68
N ALA A 148 11.27 -0.02 15.97
CA ALA A 148 9.81 -0.01 15.89
C ALA A 148 9.17 -0.28 17.26
N ALA A 149 9.71 -1.23 18.03
CA ALA A 149 9.25 -1.53 19.38
C ALA A 149 9.49 -0.37 20.37
N GLU A 150 10.62 0.33 20.25
CA GLU A 150 10.89 1.54 21.04
C GLU A 150 9.90 2.65 20.70
N MET A 151 9.67 2.92 19.42
CA MET A 151 8.69 3.91 18.97
C MET A 151 7.28 3.59 19.44
N ASP A 152 6.86 2.32 19.37
CA ASP A 152 5.55 1.91 19.85
C ASP A 152 5.42 2.10 21.37
N THR A 153 6.49 1.78 22.12
CA THR A 153 6.53 2.03 23.57
C THR A 153 6.39 3.51 23.90
N LEU A 154 7.13 4.39 23.21
CA LEU A 154 7.04 5.84 23.38
C LEU A 154 5.65 6.36 23.02
N ARG A 155 5.05 5.84 21.94
CA ARG A 155 3.69 6.20 21.52
C ARG A 155 2.66 5.81 22.58
N ARG A 156 2.74 4.59 23.13
CA ARG A 156 1.85 4.14 24.23
C ARG A 156 1.99 5.04 25.45
N GLN A 157 3.22 5.37 25.86
CA GLN A 157 3.45 6.28 26.98
C GLN A 157 2.88 7.68 26.73
N HIS A 158 3.00 8.20 25.50
CA HIS A 158 2.41 9.48 25.13
C HIS A 158 0.88 9.44 25.21
N ILE A 159 0.24 8.39 24.70
CA ILE A 159 -1.21 8.20 24.79
C ILE A 159 -1.67 8.11 26.24
N GLU A 160 -0.95 7.40 27.10
CA GLU A 160 -1.31 7.30 28.53
C GLU A 160 -1.15 8.64 29.25
N ARG A 161 -0.12 9.42 28.94
CA ARG A 161 0.03 10.79 29.49
C ARG A 161 -1.12 11.70 29.04
N THR A 162 -1.43 11.74 27.75
CA THR A 162 -2.52 12.60 27.26
C THR A 162 -3.89 12.17 27.82
N ARG A 163 -4.12 10.86 28.01
CA ARG A 163 -5.31 10.36 28.72
C ARG A 163 -5.35 10.81 30.18
N HIS A 164 -4.22 10.74 30.88
CA HIS A 164 -4.14 11.16 32.28
C HIS A 164 -4.40 12.66 32.42
N ASP A 165 -3.78 13.47 31.55
CA ASP A 165 -3.93 14.93 31.56
C ASP A 165 -5.39 15.33 31.24
N ALA A 166 -6.03 14.68 30.27
CA ALA A 166 -7.44 14.89 29.96
C ALA A 166 -8.37 14.52 31.13
N GLU A 167 -8.12 13.38 31.79
CA GLU A 167 -8.90 12.95 32.96
C GLU A 167 -8.69 13.89 34.16
N LEU A 168 -7.47 14.42 34.33
CA LEU A 168 -7.16 15.40 35.37
C LEU A 168 -7.89 16.73 35.12
N ALA A 169 -7.86 17.25 33.89
CA ALA A 169 -8.59 18.46 33.50
C ALA A 169 -10.10 18.30 33.75
N ARG A 170 -10.67 17.16 33.34
CA ARG A 170 -12.07 16.79 33.61
C ARG A 170 -12.41 16.82 35.11
N ARG A 171 -11.57 16.20 35.95
CA ARG A 171 -11.78 16.16 37.41
C ARG A 171 -11.67 17.54 38.06
N ARG A 172 -10.79 18.40 37.57
CA ARG A 172 -10.64 19.78 38.07
C ARG A 172 -11.91 20.58 37.79
N TYR A 173 -12.40 20.53 36.56
CA TYR A 173 -13.65 21.20 36.18
C TYR A 173 -14.84 20.69 37.01
N MET A 174 -15.00 19.37 37.14
CA MET A 174 -16.11 18.76 37.89
C MET A 174 -16.11 19.06 39.40
N LYS A 175 -15.01 19.57 39.96
CA LYS A 175 -14.89 19.92 41.38
C LYS A 175 -14.99 21.42 41.65
N VAL A 176 -15.07 22.26 40.62
CA VAL A 176 -15.13 23.71 40.79
C VAL A 176 -16.47 24.10 41.41
N ASP A 177 -16.46 25.08 42.32
CA ASP A 177 -17.68 25.65 42.87
C ASP A 177 -18.42 26.46 41.78
N PRO A 178 -19.72 26.23 41.54
CA PRO A 178 -20.51 26.97 40.55
C PRO A 178 -20.47 28.50 40.71
N ASP A 179 -20.28 29.01 41.92
CA ASP A 179 -20.22 30.45 42.19
C ASP A 179 -18.90 31.08 41.71
N ASN A 180 -17.86 30.28 41.45
CA ASN A 180 -16.57 30.71 40.92
C ASN A 180 -16.51 30.67 39.38
N ARG A 181 -17.43 31.39 38.71
CA ARG A 181 -17.57 31.38 37.23
C ARG A 181 -16.27 31.61 36.46
N LEU A 182 -15.43 32.54 36.91
CA LEU A 182 -14.18 32.87 36.19
C LEU A 182 -13.17 31.72 36.21
N VAL A 183 -13.17 30.91 37.28
CA VAL A 183 -12.34 29.70 37.40
C VAL A 183 -12.93 28.56 36.57
N ALA A 184 -14.26 28.43 36.56
CA ALA A 184 -14.96 27.44 35.74
C ALA A 184 -14.70 27.64 34.23
N ASP A 185 -14.80 28.89 33.74
CA ASP A 185 -14.57 29.24 32.34
C ASP A 185 -13.12 28.91 31.89
N THR A 186 -12.13 29.16 32.75
CA THR A 186 -10.73 28.77 32.45
C THR A 186 -10.52 27.26 32.42
N LEU A 187 -11.14 26.50 33.34
CA LEU A 187 -11.00 25.05 33.39
C LEU A 187 -11.79 24.35 32.27
N GLU A 188 -12.89 24.95 31.80
CA GLU A 188 -13.63 24.50 30.62
C GLU A 188 -12.79 24.65 29.35
N ALA A 189 -12.07 25.77 29.21
CA ALA A 189 -11.15 26.01 28.11
C ALA A 189 -9.90 25.10 28.13
N GLU A 190 -9.48 24.62 29.31
CA GLU A 190 -8.41 23.63 29.44
C GLU A 190 -8.88 22.18 29.19
N TRP A 191 -10.16 21.89 29.37
CA TRP A 191 -10.74 20.58 29.04
C TRP A 191 -11.02 20.48 27.52
N ASN A 192 -11.73 21.46 26.93
CA ASN A 192 -12.13 21.46 25.53
C ASN A 192 -10.95 21.54 24.54
#